data_AF-A0AA38R0C5-F1
#
_entry.id   AF-A0AA38R0C5-F1
#
_cell.length_a   1.000
_cell.length_b   1.000
_cell.length_c   1.000
_cell.angle_alpha   90.00
_cell.angle_beta   90.00
_cell.angle_gamma   90.00
#
_symmetry.space_group_name_H-M   'P 1'
#
loop_
_entity.id
_entity.type
_entity.pdbx_description
1 polymer ?
#
loop_
_entity_poly.entity_id
_entity_poly.type
_entity_poly.pdbx_seq_one_letter_code
_entity_poly.pdbx_strand_id
1 'polypeptide(L)'
;MEPAAGSYRERFEGLQSQLLFVGELIDELDEVRAKLHQTELDLQNEQDARRRLQQETKHLVEEAKSKARHPFVAVLLDADADGYIFHDKYLVGGWRGGECLADDVLKAIRQYVSGLSTEWRDIDVVVRAFANVNGLGAALARGGRVRDASQLRELVGGFNSRQALFDFVDVGAGKERADHKLRG
;
A
#
# COMPACT_ATOMS: atom_id res chain seq x y z
N MET A 1 77.88 -62.29 -17.27
CA MET A 1 77.82 -61.07 -16.45
C MET A 1 76.53 -61.12 -15.67
N GLU A 2 76.58 -61.58 -14.41
CA GLU A 2 75.44 -61.54 -13.49
C GLU A 2 75.25 -60.11 -12.98
N PRO A 3 74.02 -59.59 -12.86
CA PRO A 3 73.80 -58.30 -12.21
C PRO A 3 74.03 -58.48 -10.70
N ALA A 4 74.86 -57.62 -10.13
CA ALA A 4 75.19 -57.63 -8.72
C ALA A 4 73.93 -57.46 -7.86
N ALA A 5 73.77 -58.30 -6.84
CA ALA A 5 72.62 -58.32 -5.92
C ALA A 5 72.28 -56.98 -5.25
N GLY A 6 73.21 -56.01 -5.22
CA GLY A 6 72.96 -54.64 -4.77
C GLY A 6 72.02 -53.83 -5.67
N SER A 7 72.06 -54.04 -7.00
CA SER A 7 71.25 -53.29 -7.98
C SER A 7 69.75 -53.61 -7.88
N TYR A 8 69.39 -54.85 -7.52
CA TYR A 8 68.00 -55.24 -7.29
C TYR A 8 67.43 -54.69 -5.99
N ARG A 9 68.26 -54.59 -4.94
CA ARG A 9 67.87 -54.04 -3.64
C ARG A 9 67.55 -52.56 -3.71
N GLU A 10 68.42 -51.76 -4.32
CA GLU A 10 68.19 -50.31 -4.51
C GLU A 10 66.95 -50.04 -5.38
N ARG A 11 66.73 -50.84 -6.42
CA ARG A 11 65.51 -50.75 -7.25
C ARG A 11 64.25 -51.14 -6.48
N PHE A 12 64.34 -52.12 -5.57
CA PHE A 12 63.23 -52.53 -4.72
C PHE A 12 62.88 -51.47 -3.67
N GLU A 13 63.88 -50.85 -3.04
CA GLU A 13 63.68 -49.72 -2.11
C GLU A 13 63.11 -48.48 -2.82
N GLY A 14 63.55 -48.20 -4.05
CA GLY A 14 62.98 -47.15 -4.90
C GLY A 14 61.51 -47.39 -5.24
N LEU A 15 61.15 -48.65 -5.56
CA LEU A 15 59.77 -49.06 -5.79
C LEU A 15 58.91 -48.96 -4.53
N GLN A 16 59.44 -49.34 -3.37
CA GLN A 16 58.74 -49.18 -2.08
C GLN A 16 58.49 -47.72 -1.74
N SER A 17 59.48 -46.84 -1.94
CA SER A 17 59.33 -45.40 -1.75
C SER A 17 58.29 -44.79 -2.71
N GLN A 18 58.28 -45.25 -3.97
CA GLN A 18 57.26 -44.83 -4.95
C GLN A 18 55.85 -45.31 -4.55
N LEU A 19 55.71 -46.53 -4.06
CA LEU A 19 54.43 -47.08 -3.56
C LEU A 19 53.91 -46.30 -2.35
N LEU A 20 54.80 -45.91 -1.42
CA LEU A 20 54.44 -45.08 -0.26
C LEU A 20 53.94 -43.70 -0.69
N PHE A 21 54.67 -43.03 -1.59
CA PHE A 21 54.29 -41.73 -2.12
C PHE A 21 52.97 -41.76 -2.89
N VAL A 22 52.73 -42.82 -3.68
CA VAL A 22 51.44 -43.03 -4.37
C VAL A 22 50.31 -43.23 -3.35
N GLY A 23 50.57 -43.92 -2.24
CA GLY A 23 49.60 -44.05 -1.14
C GLY A 23 49.25 -42.71 -0.52
N GLU A 24 50.25 -41.90 -0.17
CA GLU A 24 50.06 -40.55 0.40
C GLU A 24 49.25 -39.64 -0.53
N LEU A 25 49.54 -39.68 -1.84
CA LEU A 25 48.79 -38.91 -2.84
C LEU A 25 47.33 -39.36 -2.98
N ILE A 26 47.05 -40.66 -2.80
CA ILE A 26 45.68 -41.19 -2.82
C ILE A 26 44.92 -40.69 -1.60
N ASP A 27 45.53 -40.76 -0.41
CA ASP A 27 44.93 -40.28 0.83
C ASP A 27 44.63 -38.77 0.76
N GLU A 28 45.57 -37.97 0.25
CA GLU A 28 45.38 -36.52 0.06
C GLU A 28 44.28 -36.23 -0.98
N LEU A 29 44.21 -36.99 -2.07
CA LEU A 29 43.15 -36.85 -3.07
C LEU A 29 41.77 -37.15 -2.48
N ASP A 30 41.65 -38.19 -1.66
CA ASP A 30 40.41 -38.57 -1.01
C ASP A 30 39.98 -37.51 0.03
N GLU A 31 40.92 -36.96 0.79
CA GLU A 31 40.65 -35.87 1.72
C GLU A 31 40.18 -34.59 1.00
N VAL A 32 40.86 -34.21 -0.09
CA VAL A 32 40.47 -33.05 -0.90
C VAL A 32 39.10 -33.26 -1.54
N ARG A 33 38.80 -34.46 -2.04
CA ARG A 33 37.48 -34.80 -2.59
C ARG A 33 36.38 -34.71 -1.54
N ALA A 34 36.63 -35.20 -0.33
CA ALA A 34 35.68 -35.10 0.78
C ALA A 34 35.40 -33.64 1.15
N LYS A 35 36.45 -32.80 1.25
CA LYS A 35 36.32 -31.36 1.52
C LYS A 35 35.58 -30.64 0.40
N LEU A 36 35.87 -30.96 -0.86
CA LEU A 36 35.19 -30.38 -2.02
C LEU A 36 33.70 -30.72 -1.97
N HIS A 37 33.36 -31.99 -1.75
CA HIS A 37 31.97 -32.43 -1.68
C HIS A 37 31.20 -31.74 -0.53
N GLN A 38 31.82 -31.62 0.65
CA GLN A 38 31.22 -30.90 1.77
C GLN A 38 30.97 -29.43 1.42
N THR A 39 31.95 -28.78 0.80
CA THR A 39 31.85 -27.36 0.41
C THR A 39 30.77 -27.14 -0.64
N GLU A 40 30.59 -28.09 -1.57
CA GLU A 40 29.52 -28.05 -2.57
C GLU A 40 28.14 -28.13 -1.92
N LEU A 41 27.96 -29.00 -0.93
CA LEU A 41 26.72 -29.10 -0.15
C LEU A 41 26.44 -27.80 0.62
N ASP A 42 27.44 -27.24 1.28
CA ASP A 42 27.31 -25.98 2.03
C ASP A 42 26.94 -24.81 1.09
N LEU A 43 27.57 -24.75 -0.09
CA LEU A 43 27.26 -23.75 -1.11
C LEU A 43 25.82 -23.90 -1.63
N GLN A 44 25.35 -25.12 -1.86
CA GLN A 44 23.96 -25.36 -2.27
C GLN A 44 22.97 -24.90 -1.20
N ASN A 45 23.23 -25.23 0.07
CA ASN A 45 22.40 -24.79 1.19
C ASN A 45 22.33 -23.27 1.30
N GLU A 46 23.47 -22.58 1.17
CA GLU A 46 23.52 -21.11 1.18
C GLU A 46 22.80 -20.48 -0.01
N GLN A 47 22.93 -21.07 -1.20
CA GLN A 47 22.19 -20.60 -2.39
C GLN A 47 20.68 -20.71 -2.20
N ASP A 48 20.21 -21.82 -1.62
CA ASP A 48 18.80 -22.04 -1.36
C ASP A 48 18.27 -21.13 -0.24
N ALA A 49 19.04 -20.96 0.84
CA ALA A 49 18.72 -20.01 1.91
C ALA A 49 18.62 -18.58 1.36
N ARG A 50 19.61 -18.16 0.55
CA ARG A 50 19.61 -16.83 -0.10
C ARG A 50 18.40 -16.64 -1.00
N ARG A 51 18.04 -17.64 -1.82
CA ARG A 51 16.85 -17.56 -2.70
C ARG A 51 15.57 -17.40 -1.89
N ARG A 52 15.39 -18.16 -0.81
CA ARG A 52 14.24 -18.06 0.08
C ARG A 52 14.15 -16.68 0.72
N LEU A 53 15.25 -16.19 1.29
CA LEU A 53 15.31 -14.86 1.91
C LEU A 53 15.02 -13.75 0.90
N GLN A 54 15.51 -13.86 -0.34
CA GLN A 54 15.21 -12.90 -1.40
C GLN A 54 13.73 -12.90 -1.80
N GLN A 55 13.09 -14.07 -1.84
CA GLN A 55 11.66 -14.17 -2.13
C GLN A 55 10.83 -13.56 -0.99
N GLU A 56 11.16 -13.89 0.25
CA GLU A 56 10.50 -13.35 1.44
C GLU A 56 10.67 -11.82 1.52
N THR A 57 11.88 -11.31 1.29
CA THR A 57 12.14 -9.87 1.24
C THR A 57 11.33 -9.19 0.15
N LYS A 58 11.24 -9.78 -1.05
CA LYS A 58 10.41 -9.22 -2.14
C LYS A 58 8.93 -9.18 -1.75
N HIS A 59 8.43 -10.23 -1.13
CA HIS A 59 7.04 -10.30 -0.67
C HIS A 59 6.76 -9.21 0.38
N LEU A 60 7.61 -9.12 1.41
CA LEU A 60 7.49 -8.11 2.46
C LEU A 60 7.57 -6.68 1.92
N VAL A 61 8.44 -6.43 0.94
CA VAL A 61 8.54 -5.12 0.28
C VAL A 61 7.27 -4.79 -0.50
N GLU A 62 6.65 -5.76 -1.18
CA GLU A 62 5.42 -5.52 -1.93
C GLU A 62 4.21 -5.33 -1.00
N GLU A 63 4.13 -6.09 0.09
CA GLU A 63 3.16 -5.86 1.17
C GLU A 63 3.34 -4.49 1.83
N ALA A 64 4.58 -4.08 2.08
CA ALA A 64 4.88 -2.77 2.64
C ALA A 64 4.50 -1.64 1.67
N LYS A 65 4.75 -1.82 0.36
CA LYS A 65 4.35 -0.83 -0.67
C LYS A 65 2.84 -0.72 -0.83
N SER A 66 2.12 -1.84 -0.82
CA SER A 66 0.65 -1.85 -0.89
C SER A 66 0.03 -1.21 0.35
N LYS A 67 0.56 -1.48 1.55
CA LYS A 67 0.15 -0.81 2.78
C LYS A 67 0.52 0.68 2.82
N ALA A 68 1.67 1.06 2.27
CA ALA A 68 2.09 2.46 2.17
C ALA A 68 1.18 3.29 1.26
N ARG A 69 0.57 2.65 0.26
CA ARG A 69 -0.51 3.24 -0.54
C ARG A 69 -1.81 3.15 0.25
N HIS A 70 -1.93 3.91 1.34
CA HIS A 70 -3.17 4.04 2.11
C HIS A 70 -4.33 4.38 1.16
N PRO A 71 -5.15 3.40 0.76
CA PRO A 71 -6.16 3.64 -0.25
C PRO A 71 -7.27 4.49 0.40
N PHE A 72 -7.84 5.42 -0.37
CA PHE A 72 -8.94 6.25 0.10
C PHE A 72 -9.99 6.40 -1.01
N VAL A 73 -11.23 6.64 -0.60
CA VAL A 73 -12.32 7.02 -1.49
C VAL A 73 -12.44 8.53 -1.47
N ALA A 74 -12.29 9.18 -2.62
CA ALA A 74 -12.56 10.60 -2.79
C ALA A 74 -13.95 10.79 -3.39
N VAL A 75 -14.79 11.60 -2.74
CA VAL A 75 -16.11 11.99 -3.23
C VAL A 75 -16.14 13.50 -3.39
N LEU A 76 -16.44 13.95 -4.61
CA LEU A 76 -16.60 15.35 -4.92
C LEU A 76 -18.08 15.61 -5.22
N LEU A 77 -18.70 16.53 -4.48
CA LEU A 77 -20.10 16.87 -4.59
C LEU A 77 -20.24 18.26 -5.19
N ASP A 78 -21.04 18.36 -6.25
CA ASP A 78 -21.62 19.63 -6.66
C ASP A 78 -22.83 19.91 -5.77
N ALA A 79 -22.71 20.89 -4.87
CA ALA A 79 -23.75 21.25 -3.92
C ALA A 79 -24.54 22.50 -4.35
N ASP A 80 -24.23 23.12 -5.49
CA ASP A 80 -25.04 24.17 -6.12
C ASP A 80 -25.65 23.77 -7.48
N ALA A 81 -25.48 22.50 -7.90
CA ALA A 81 -26.14 21.93 -9.06
C ALA A 81 -27.67 22.17 -9.09
N ASP A 82 -28.14 22.73 -10.20
CA ASP A 82 -29.56 22.96 -10.46
C ASP A 82 -30.35 21.65 -10.39
N GLY A 83 -31.31 21.58 -9.45
CA GLY A 83 -32.21 20.43 -9.28
C GLY A 83 -31.91 19.53 -8.08
N TYR A 84 -30.76 19.69 -7.40
CA TYR A 84 -30.42 18.93 -6.20
C TYR A 84 -30.47 19.83 -4.96
N ILE A 85 -31.63 19.89 -4.31
CA ILE A 85 -31.83 20.74 -3.13
C ILE A 85 -31.70 19.91 -1.85
N PHE A 86 -30.99 20.45 -0.86
CA PHE A 86 -30.90 19.88 0.48
C PHE A 86 -32.27 19.47 1.01
N HIS A 87 -32.35 18.34 1.71
CA HIS A 87 -33.57 18.00 2.45
C HIS A 87 -33.79 19.01 3.58
N ASP A 88 -35.04 19.45 3.80
CA ASP A 88 -35.37 20.48 4.80
C ASP A 88 -34.90 20.11 6.21
N LYS A 89 -34.84 18.80 6.54
CA LYS A 89 -34.35 18.32 7.83
C LYS A 89 -32.94 18.83 8.16
N TYR A 90 -32.07 18.99 7.15
CA TYR A 90 -30.72 19.50 7.36
C TYR A 90 -30.72 21.02 7.45
N LEU A 91 -31.48 21.71 6.60
CA LEU A 91 -31.53 23.17 6.58
C LEU A 91 -32.13 23.74 7.87
N VAL A 92 -33.22 23.14 8.37
CA VAL A 92 -33.87 23.54 9.62
C VAL A 92 -32.95 23.30 10.83
N GLY A 93 -32.13 22.25 10.78
CA GLY A 93 -31.21 21.88 11.85
C GLY A 93 -29.98 22.79 11.98
N GLY A 94 -29.72 23.70 11.03
CA GLY A 94 -28.53 24.56 11.01
C GLY A 94 -27.26 23.74 11.23
N TRP A 95 -26.49 24.07 12.26
CA TRP A 95 -25.27 23.35 12.64
C TRP A 95 -25.48 21.84 12.82
N ARG A 96 -26.44 21.43 13.66
CA ARG A 96 -26.75 20.00 13.86
C ARG A 96 -27.22 19.34 12.58
N GLY A 97 -27.91 20.09 11.71
CA GLY A 97 -28.29 19.61 10.39
C GLY A 97 -27.09 19.29 9.51
N GLY A 98 -26.03 20.10 9.59
CA GLY A 98 -24.74 19.83 8.95
C GLY A 98 -24.06 18.56 9.45
N GLU A 99 -24.05 18.36 10.76
CA GLU A 99 -23.51 17.13 11.38
C GLU A 99 -24.28 15.89 10.92
N CYS A 100 -25.62 15.94 10.94
CA CYS A 100 -26.45 14.86 10.46
C CYS A 100 -26.26 14.59 8.96
N LEU A 101 -26.08 15.64 8.15
CA LEU A 101 -25.80 15.49 6.72
C LEU A 101 -24.48 14.75 6.49
N ALA A 102 -23.42 15.11 7.21
CA ALA A 102 -22.13 14.44 7.11
C ALA A 102 -22.22 12.96 7.48
N ASP A 103 -22.95 12.63 8.56
CA ASP A 103 -23.16 11.24 8.99
C ASP A 103 -23.98 10.43 7.96
N ASP A 104 -25.05 11.01 7.41
CA ASP A 104 -25.88 10.36 6.39
C ASP A 104 -25.10 10.15 5.07
N VAL A 105 -24.27 11.13 4.66
CA VAL A 105 -23.39 11.00 3.49
C VAL A 105 -22.34 9.90 3.70
N LEU A 106 -21.65 9.90 4.84
CA LEU A 106 -20.67 8.86 5.16
C LEU A 106 -21.31 7.47 5.15
N LYS A 107 -22.50 7.33 5.75
CA LYS A 107 -23.25 6.07 5.77
C LYS A 107 -23.60 5.60 4.36
N ALA A 108 -24.10 6.49 3.51
CA ALA A 108 -24.43 6.16 2.11
C ALA A 108 -23.19 5.71 1.32
N ILE A 109 -22.06 6.43 1.46
CA ILE A 109 -20.81 6.06 0.80
C ILE A 109 -20.32 4.70 1.28
N ARG A 110 -20.29 4.45 2.59
CA ARG A 110 -19.86 3.16 3.15
C ARG A 110 -20.73 2.00 2.69
N GLN A 111 -22.04 2.21 2.61
CA GLN A 111 -22.97 1.19 2.08
C GLN A 111 -22.65 0.86 0.62
N TYR A 112 -22.45 1.87 -0.22
CA TYR A 112 -22.08 1.70 -1.62
C TYR A 112 -20.73 0.96 -1.78
N VAL A 113 -19.71 1.42 -1.05
CA VAL A 113 -18.36 0.83 -1.09
C VAL A 113 -18.34 -0.61 -0.59
N SER A 114 -19.08 -0.91 0.48
CA SER A 114 -19.19 -2.28 1.00
C SER A 114 -19.85 -3.25 0.02
N GLY A 115 -20.65 -2.75 -0.92
CA GLY A 115 -21.23 -3.55 -2.00
C GLY A 115 -20.25 -3.87 -3.13
N LEU A 116 -19.15 -3.11 -3.26
CA LEU A 116 -18.12 -3.33 -4.29
C LEU A 116 -17.11 -4.40 -3.87
N SER A 117 -16.61 -4.34 -2.64
CA SER A 117 -15.73 -5.36 -2.06
C SER A 117 -15.64 -5.24 -0.54
N THR A 118 -15.49 -6.38 0.14
CA THR A 118 -15.33 -6.45 1.60
C THR A 118 -14.04 -5.81 2.10
N GLU A 119 -13.01 -5.69 1.27
CA GLU A 119 -11.71 -5.09 1.64
C GLU A 119 -11.79 -3.57 1.84
N TRP A 120 -12.84 -2.93 1.33
CA TRP A 120 -12.99 -1.48 1.30
C TRP A 120 -13.91 -0.97 2.42
N ARG A 121 -14.31 -1.84 3.34
CA ARG A 121 -15.29 -1.51 4.40
C ARG A 121 -14.77 -0.42 5.35
N ASP A 122 -13.49 -0.47 5.67
CA ASP A 122 -12.82 0.43 6.62
C ASP A 122 -11.88 1.43 5.92
N ILE A 123 -12.11 1.67 4.62
CA ILE A 123 -11.31 2.62 3.86
C ILE A 123 -11.61 4.05 4.29
N ASP A 124 -10.59 4.90 4.29
CA ASP A 124 -10.75 6.33 4.53
C ASP A 124 -11.61 6.97 3.43
N VAL A 125 -12.53 7.84 3.84
CA VAL A 125 -13.45 8.55 2.95
C VAL A 125 -13.19 10.04 3.06
N VAL A 126 -12.78 10.65 1.95
CA VAL A 126 -12.57 12.09 1.80
C VAL A 126 -13.75 12.65 1.02
N VAL A 127 -14.45 13.64 1.58
CA VAL A 127 -15.59 14.29 0.92
C VAL A 127 -15.32 15.76 0.76
N ARG A 128 -15.49 16.29 -0.46
CA ARG A 128 -15.49 17.72 -0.73
C ARG A 128 -16.76 18.13 -1.44
N ALA A 129 -17.58 18.93 -0.78
CA ALA A 129 -18.75 19.56 -1.36
C ALA A 129 -18.41 20.98 -1.82
N PHE A 130 -18.70 21.32 -3.05
CA PHE A 130 -18.43 22.64 -3.62
C PHE A 130 -19.74 23.35 -3.88
N ALA A 131 -19.87 24.58 -3.39
CA ALA A 131 -20.97 25.46 -3.78
C ALA A 131 -20.57 26.92 -3.62
N ASN A 132 -21.22 27.80 -4.37
CA ASN A 132 -21.28 29.22 -4.00
C ASN A 132 -22.21 29.37 -2.79
N VAL A 133 -21.67 29.29 -1.57
CA VAL A 133 -22.47 29.27 -0.32
C VAL A 133 -23.32 30.53 -0.19
N ASN A 134 -22.79 31.69 -0.56
CA ASN A 134 -23.52 32.94 -0.51
C ASN A 134 -24.67 32.98 -1.52
N GLY A 135 -24.42 32.56 -2.76
CA GLY A 135 -25.44 32.50 -3.82
C GLY A 135 -26.54 31.50 -3.50
N LEU A 136 -26.16 30.30 -3.07
CA LEU A 136 -27.06 29.23 -2.66
C LEU A 136 -27.91 29.65 -1.45
N GLY A 137 -27.30 30.25 -0.42
CA GLY A 137 -28.01 30.74 0.76
C GLY A 137 -29.05 31.80 0.41
N ALA A 138 -28.71 32.74 -0.48
CA ALA A 138 -29.65 33.75 -0.95
C ALA A 138 -30.77 33.15 -1.82
N ALA A 139 -30.48 32.12 -2.63
CA ALA A 139 -31.50 31.40 -3.41
C ALA A 139 -32.47 30.64 -2.49
N LEU A 140 -31.96 29.93 -1.49
CA LEU A 140 -32.78 29.20 -0.51
C LEU A 140 -33.66 30.14 0.31
N ALA A 141 -33.15 31.32 0.70
CA ALA A 141 -33.91 32.32 1.42
C ALA A 141 -35.03 32.92 0.57
N ARG A 142 -34.76 33.25 -0.71
CA ARG A 142 -35.79 33.71 -1.66
C ARG A 142 -36.87 32.65 -1.90
N GLY A 143 -36.49 31.37 -1.87
CA GLY A 143 -37.42 30.24 -1.96
C GLY A 143 -38.15 29.90 -0.66
N GLY A 144 -37.91 30.63 0.45
CA GLY A 144 -38.56 30.39 1.74
C GLY A 144 -38.13 29.10 2.45
N ARG A 145 -37.06 28.44 2.00
CA ARG A 145 -36.55 27.18 2.58
C ARG A 145 -35.64 27.38 3.78
N VAL A 146 -35.02 28.57 3.86
CA VAL A 146 -34.28 29.03 5.04
C VAL A 146 -34.77 30.43 5.40
N ARG A 147 -34.67 30.79 6.68
CA ARG A 147 -35.01 32.13 7.18
C ARG A 147 -34.08 33.18 6.59
N ASP A 148 -32.79 32.86 6.56
CA ASP A 148 -31.74 33.71 6.00
C ASP A 148 -30.49 32.87 5.69
N ALA A 149 -29.52 33.47 5.00
CA ALA A 149 -28.30 32.79 4.55
C ALA A 149 -27.40 32.29 5.69
N SER A 150 -27.57 32.74 6.94
CA SER A 150 -26.81 32.25 8.09
C SER A 150 -27.10 30.78 8.40
N GLN A 151 -28.34 30.30 8.19
CA GLN A 151 -28.68 28.89 8.44
C GLN A 151 -27.88 27.94 7.56
N LEU A 152 -27.64 28.32 6.29
CA LEU A 152 -26.77 27.53 5.41
C LEU A 152 -25.31 27.58 5.90
N ARG A 153 -24.82 28.72 6.40
CA ARG A 153 -23.46 28.81 6.95
C ARG A 153 -23.30 27.96 8.22
N GLU A 154 -24.31 27.91 9.07
CA GLU A 154 -24.31 27.03 10.24
C GLU A 154 -24.26 25.57 9.80
N LEU A 155 -25.07 25.17 8.81
CA LEU A 155 -25.03 23.83 8.23
C LEU A 155 -23.66 23.49 7.66
N VAL A 156 -23.05 24.40 6.91
CA VAL A 156 -21.68 24.25 6.38
C VAL A 156 -20.67 24.06 7.52
N GLY A 157 -20.76 24.84 8.59
CA GLY A 157 -19.90 24.70 9.76
C GLY A 157 -20.07 23.36 10.47
N GLY A 158 -21.32 22.91 10.65
CA GLY A 158 -21.63 21.60 11.22
C GLY A 158 -21.11 20.44 10.37
N PHE A 159 -21.23 20.55 9.04
CA PHE A 159 -20.70 19.55 8.12
C PHE A 159 -19.17 19.43 8.23
N ASN A 160 -18.45 20.56 8.18
CA ASN A 160 -16.99 20.60 8.21
C ASN A 160 -16.42 20.16 9.57
N SER A 161 -17.16 20.37 10.66
CA SER A 161 -16.70 19.99 12.01
C SER A 161 -16.94 18.53 12.35
N ARG A 162 -17.83 17.85 11.63
CA ARG A 162 -18.30 16.51 12.02
C ARG A 162 -17.31 15.39 11.72
N GLN A 163 -16.65 15.44 10.56
CA GLN A 163 -15.71 14.42 10.11
C GLN A 163 -14.41 15.08 9.64
N ALA A 164 -13.27 14.54 10.06
CA ALA A 164 -11.97 15.18 9.81
C ALA A 164 -11.58 15.33 8.33
N LEU A 165 -12.15 14.49 7.45
CA LEU A 165 -11.86 14.46 6.01
C LEU A 165 -13.02 15.00 5.16
N PHE A 166 -13.95 15.73 5.79
CA PHE A 166 -15.13 16.28 5.12
C PHE A 166 -15.02 17.80 5.10
N ASP A 167 -15.05 18.36 3.89
CA ASP A 167 -14.99 19.79 3.68
C ASP A 167 -16.13 20.24 2.76
N PHE A 168 -16.79 21.32 3.16
CA PHE A 168 -17.70 22.08 2.35
C PHE A 168 -16.98 23.38 1.97
N VAL A 169 -16.66 23.50 0.69
CA VAL A 169 -15.80 24.51 0.11
C VAL A 169 -16.65 25.57 -0.59
N ASP A 170 -16.59 26.80 -0.08
CA ASP A 170 -17.17 27.95 -0.77
C ASP A 170 -16.30 28.34 -1.98
N VAL A 171 -16.84 28.18 -3.19
CA VAL A 171 -16.14 28.55 -4.42
C VAL A 171 -16.34 30.03 -4.82
N GLY A 172 -17.16 30.76 -4.05
CA GLY A 172 -17.47 32.17 -4.25
C GLY A 172 -18.31 32.45 -5.50
N ALA A 173 -18.49 33.73 -5.82
CA ALA A 173 -19.32 34.15 -6.95
C ALA A 173 -18.62 33.90 -8.29
N GLY A 174 -19.13 32.93 -9.07
CA GLY A 174 -18.71 32.65 -10.44
C GLY A 174 -19.43 31.41 -10.99
N LYS A 175 -20.13 31.56 -12.13
CA LYS A 175 -21.08 30.58 -12.66
C LYS A 175 -20.48 29.23 -13.10
N GLU A 176 -19.14 29.09 -13.06
CA GLU A 176 -18.42 27.90 -13.55
C GLU A 176 -17.32 27.41 -12.56
N ARG A 177 -17.26 27.94 -11.33
CA ARG A 177 -16.14 27.63 -10.42
C ARG A 177 -16.27 26.27 -9.72
N ALA A 178 -17.50 25.86 -9.39
CA ALA A 178 -17.77 24.51 -8.87
C ALA A 178 -17.47 23.47 -9.96
N ASP A 179 -18.02 23.68 -11.17
CA ASP A 179 -17.73 22.87 -12.36
C ASP A 179 -16.22 22.76 -12.65
N HIS A 180 -15.48 23.86 -12.60
CA HIS A 180 -14.03 23.84 -12.82
C HIS A 180 -13.29 23.06 -11.72
N LYS A 181 -13.73 23.10 -10.46
CA LYS A 181 -13.11 22.32 -9.38
C LYS A 181 -13.42 20.83 -9.47
N LEU A 182 -14.56 20.48 -10.05
CA LEU A 182 -14.99 19.09 -10.26
C LEU A 182 -14.36 18.46 -11.50
N ARG A 183 -14.00 19.26 -12.51
CA ARG A 183 -13.37 18.79 -13.77
C ARG A 183 -11.86 18.55 -13.66
N GLY A 184 -11.19 19.11 -12.65
CA GLY A 184 -9.73 19.00 -12.45
C GLY A 184 -8.99 20.28 -12.82
#